data_AF-A0A3M2FUN5-F1
#
_entry.id   AF-A0A3M2FUN5-F1
#
_cell.length_a   1.000
_cell.length_b   1.000
_cell.length_c   1.000
_cell.angle_alpha   90.00
_cell.angle_beta   90.00
_cell.angle_gamma   90.00
#
_symmetry.space_group_name_H-M   'P 1'
#
loop_
_entity.id
_entity.type
_entity.pdbx_description
1 polymer ?
#
loop_
_entity_poly.entity_id
_entity_poly.type
_entity_poly.pdbx_seq_one_letter_code
_entity_poly.pdbx_strand_id
1 'polypeptide(L)'
;MHRVFTLTACLLLMAGLLAPTAAAQSERTRYGIGLNLQADVREGVGMGLRTRLSQPLNADLSAALYLGLTGFIFLGLDDASYLFDPQASLIVTVPQQSDRALYILTGLGLYIPIGDDEGRPASPFFHLGAGWVQRLYETTIYYEADPQMLIEEDKVRFALPLRIGIIF
;
A
#
# COMPACT_ATOMS: atom_id res chain seq x y z
N MET A 1 8.79 13.50 28.79
CA MET A 1 9.01 12.33 27.90
C MET A 1 8.59 12.62 26.45
N HIS A 2 7.42 13.20 26.19
CA HIS A 2 6.98 13.55 24.81
C HIS A 2 7.96 14.40 23.99
N ARG A 3 8.58 15.43 24.59
CA ARG A 3 9.51 16.34 23.88
C ARG A 3 10.78 15.65 23.38
N VAL A 4 11.27 14.63 24.10
CA VAL A 4 12.44 13.85 23.69
C VAL A 4 12.08 12.97 22.50
N PHE A 5 10.90 12.35 22.53
CA PHE A 5 10.39 11.51 21.44
C PHE A 5 10.19 12.30 20.13
N THR A 6 9.65 13.53 20.21
CA THR A 6 9.51 14.42 19.06
C THR A 6 10.87 14.84 18.49
N LEU A 7 11.85 15.13 19.35
CA LEU A 7 13.20 15.48 18.91
C LEU A 7 13.90 14.30 18.23
N THR A 8 13.76 13.09 18.79
CA THR A 8 14.31 11.86 18.20
C THR A 8 13.65 11.55 16.86
N ALA A 9 12.32 11.72 16.75
CA ALA A 9 11.60 11.54 15.49
C ALA A 9 12.05 12.55 14.41
N CYS A 10 12.20 13.83 14.77
CA CYS A 10 12.73 14.84 13.84
C CYS A 10 14.19 14.56 13.45
N LEU A 11 15.02 14.07 14.39
CA LEU A 11 16.42 13.72 14.10
C LEU A 11 16.52 12.54 13.14
N LEU A 12 15.67 11.52 13.31
CA LEU A 12 15.58 10.37 12.40
C LEU A 12 15.09 10.79 11.02
N LEU A 13 14.11 11.70 10.96
CA LEU A 13 13.61 12.27 9.70
C LEU A 13 14.72 13.05 8.97
N MET A 14 15.46 13.90 9.69
CA MET A 14 16.61 14.65 9.16
C MET A 14 17.77 13.75 8.75
N ALA A 15 18.05 12.69 9.50
CA ALA A 15 19.09 11.72 9.16
C ALA A 15 18.72 10.95 7.89
N GLY A 16 17.43 10.66 7.67
CA GLY A 16 16.93 10.08 6.41
C GLY A 16 17.08 11.05 5.21
N LEU A 17 16.92 12.35 5.43
CA LEU A 17 17.10 13.39 4.41
C LEU A 17 18.57 13.64 4.05
N LEU A 18 19.51 13.32 4.94
CA LEU A 18 20.95 13.53 4.77
C LEU A 18 21.71 12.24 4.38
N ALA A 19 21.01 11.12 4.22
CA ALA A 19 21.65 9.88 3.80
C ALA A 19 22.24 10.03 2.38
N PRO A 20 23.52 9.66 2.16
CA PRO A 20 24.17 9.80 0.86
C PRO A 20 23.39 9.02 -0.21
N THR A 21 23.32 9.60 -1.40
CA THR A 21 22.59 9.05 -2.52
C THR A 21 23.26 7.76 -3.01
N ALA A 22 22.72 6.60 -2.62
CA ALA A 22 23.17 5.32 -3.18
C ALA A 22 22.95 5.34 -4.69
N ALA A 23 23.81 4.68 -5.46
CA ALA A 23 23.82 4.72 -6.93
C ALA A 23 22.50 4.29 -7.62
N ALA A 24 21.54 3.72 -6.87
CA ALA A 24 20.18 3.43 -7.36
C ALA A 24 19.21 4.60 -7.25
N GLN A 25 19.56 5.70 -6.59
CA GLN A 25 18.78 6.94 -6.60
C GLN A 25 18.85 7.69 -7.94
N SER A 26 19.66 7.21 -8.91
CA SER A 26 19.56 7.68 -10.30
C SER A 26 18.28 7.17 -11.00
N GLU A 27 17.61 6.18 -10.43
CA GLU A 27 16.32 5.71 -10.92
C GLU A 27 15.22 6.71 -10.54
N ARG A 28 14.45 7.13 -11.54
CA ARG A 28 13.37 8.10 -11.38
C ARG A 28 12.24 7.53 -10.52
N THR A 29 11.64 8.36 -9.67
CA THR A 29 10.39 8.03 -8.98
C THR A 29 9.34 7.58 -9.99
N ARG A 30 8.70 6.45 -9.71
CA ARG A 30 7.68 5.84 -10.56
C ARG A 30 6.30 6.10 -9.98
N TYR A 31 5.31 6.28 -10.84
CA TYR A 31 3.92 6.47 -10.41
C TYR A 31 3.03 5.45 -11.09
N GLY A 32 1.96 5.05 -10.43
CA GLY A 32 1.06 4.04 -10.94
C GLY A 32 -0.38 4.25 -10.50
N ILE A 33 -1.27 3.64 -11.27
CA ILE A 33 -2.70 3.59 -11.01
C ILE A 33 -3.20 2.18 -11.27
N GLY A 34 -4.17 1.73 -10.48
CA GLY A 34 -4.71 0.39 -10.59
C GLY A 34 -6.12 0.27 -10.01
N LEU A 35 -6.69 -0.90 -10.27
CA LEU A 35 -7.92 -1.37 -9.66
C LEU A 35 -7.58 -2.13 -8.38
N ASN A 36 -8.44 -1.98 -7.39
CA ASN A 36 -8.40 -2.69 -6.12
C ASN A 36 -9.69 -3.50 -5.97
N LEU A 37 -9.58 -4.80 -5.74
CA LEU A 37 -10.66 -5.65 -5.28
C LEU A 37 -10.34 -6.05 -3.86
N GLN A 38 -11.22 -5.81 -2.90
CA GLN A 38 -10.96 -6.07 -1.50
C GLN A 38 -12.03 -6.99 -0.92
N ALA A 39 -11.61 -8.10 -0.34
CA ALA A 39 -12.46 -8.90 0.54
C ALA A 39 -12.19 -8.52 1.99
N ASP A 40 -13.22 -8.16 2.74
CA ASP A 40 -13.20 -7.88 4.17
C ASP A 40 -14.29 -8.72 4.86
N VAL A 41 -13.97 -9.26 6.03
CA VAL A 41 -14.89 -10.17 6.75
C VAL A 41 -16.16 -9.45 7.21
N ARG A 42 -16.09 -8.13 7.45
CA ARG A 42 -17.22 -7.30 7.90
C ARG A 42 -17.97 -6.67 6.73
N GLU A 43 -17.25 -6.07 5.78
CA GLU A 43 -17.88 -5.33 4.66
C GLU A 43 -18.24 -6.22 3.46
N GLY A 44 -17.72 -7.46 3.41
CA GLY A 44 -17.87 -8.33 2.25
C GLY A 44 -16.84 -8.02 1.15
N VAL A 45 -17.29 -7.91 -0.10
CA VAL A 45 -16.41 -7.61 -1.24
C VAL A 45 -16.62 -6.17 -1.67
N GLY A 46 -15.53 -5.46 -1.95
CA GLY A 46 -15.53 -4.09 -2.44
C GLY A 46 -14.59 -3.93 -3.62
N MET A 47 -14.83 -2.90 -4.42
CA MET A 47 -13.99 -2.56 -5.57
C MET A 47 -13.62 -1.08 -5.56
N GLY A 48 -12.47 -0.76 -6.14
CA GLY A 48 -11.88 0.56 -5.95
C GLY A 48 -10.75 0.89 -6.90
N LEU A 49 -10.20 2.07 -6.68
CA LEU A 49 -9.02 2.60 -7.35
C LEU A 49 -7.88 2.72 -6.36
N ARG A 50 -6.65 2.54 -6.86
CA ARG A 50 -5.44 2.71 -6.07
C ARG A 50 -4.37 3.43 -6.86
N THR A 51 -3.72 4.39 -6.23
CA THR A 51 -2.51 5.00 -6.76
C THR A 51 -1.29 4.44 -6.06
N ARG A 52 -0.14 4.52 -6.73
CA ARG A 52 1.16 4.10 -6.21
C ARG A 52 2.19 5.16 -6.58
N LEU A 53 3.02 5.53 -5.61
CA LEU A 53 4.23 6.31 -5.81
C LEU A 53 5.39 5.46 -5.28
N SER A 54 6.34 5.10 -6.13
CA SER A 54 7.42 4.14 -5.81
C SER A 54 8.78 4.77 -6.06
N GLN A 55 9.64 4.75 -5.04
CA GLN A 55 11.01 5.24 -5.10
C GLN A 55 11.98 4.06 -4.92
N PRO A 56 12.81 3.74 -5.93
CA PRO A 56 13.91 2.80 -5.77
C PRO A 56 14.91 3.33 -4.73
N LEU A 57 15.26 2.47 -3.77
CA LEU A 57 16.28 2.73 -2.75
C LEU A 57 17.61 2.06 -3.14
N ASN A 58 17.54 0.84 -3.67
CA ASN A 58 18.63 0.10 -4.29
C ASN A 58 18.09 -0.73 -5.49
N ALA A 59 18.93 -1.59 -6.09
CA ALA A 59 18.56 -2.40 -7.25
C ALA A 59 17.37 -3.34 -6.97
N ASP A 60 17.23 -3.82 -5.73
CA ASP A 60 16.25 -4.83 -5.36
C ASP A 60 15.19 -4.29 -4.39
N LEU A 61 15.42 -3.13 -3.76
CA LEU A 61 14.56 -2.55 -2.74
C LEU A 61 13.98 -1.21 -3.18
N SER A 62 12.67 -1.08 -3.07
CA SER A 62 11.95 0.19 -3.24
C SER A 62 11.10 0.52 -2.01
N ALA A 63 10.89 1.81 -1.76
CA ALA A 63 9.84 2.29 -0.88
C ALA A 63 8.66 2.77 -1.72
N ALA A 64 7.44 2.58 -1.24
CA ALA A 64 6.24 3.03 -1.94
C ALA A 64 5.19 3.60 -0.99
N LEU A 65 4.45 4.58 -1.50
CA LEU A 65 3.25 5.12 -0.91
C LEU A 65 2.07 4.79 -1.81
N TYR A 66 0.94 4.48 -1.20
CA TYR A 66 -0.29 4.15 -1.90
C TYR A 66 -1.44 4.92 -1.28
N LEU A 67 -2.38 5.30 -2.13
CA LEU A 67 -3.67 5.82 -1.72
C LEU A 67 -4.74 4.99 -2.43
N GLY A 68 -5.59 4.31 -1.66
CA GLY A 68 -6.72 3.56 -2.20
C GLY A 68 -8.04 4.16 -1.78
N LEU A 69 -9.03 4.05 -2.66
CA LEU A 69 -10.43 4.33 -2.39
C LEU A 69 -11.26 3.14 -2.88
N THR A 70 -11.97 2.48 -1.97
CA THR A 70 -12.76 1.27 -2.23
C THR A 70 -14.20 1.49 -1.79
N GLY A 71 -15.16 1.06 -2.62
CA GLY A 71 -16.57 1.02 -2.27
C GLY A 71 -17.05 -0.42 -2.12
N PHE A 72 -17.77 -0.70 -1.03
CA PHE A 72 -18.44 -1.96 -0.75
C PHE A 72 -19.93 -1.78 -1.09
N ILE A 73 -20.26 -2.00 -2.37
CA ILE A 73 -21.60 -1.71 -2.91
C ILE A 73 -22.42 -2.97 -3.23
N PHE A 74 -21.83 -4.15 -3.03
CA PHE A 74 -22.43 -5.42 -3.47
C PHE A 74 -23.53 -5.95 -2.55
N LEU A 75 -23.71 -5.36 -1.36
CA LEU A 75 -24.78 -5.70 -0.42
C LEU A 75 -26.07 -4.87 -0.65
N GLY A 76 -26.01 -3.82 -1.46
CA GLY A 76 -27.12 -2.90 -1.70
C GLY A 76 -26.68 -1.44 -1.58
N LEU A 77 -27.47 -0.50 -2.10
CA LEU A 77 -27.16 0.93 -2.03
C LEU A 77 -27.30 1.48 -0.59
N ASP A 78 -28.28 0.95 0.15
CA ASP A 78 -28.56 1.38 1.53
C ASP A 78 -27.46 0.92 2.51
N ASP A 79 -26.70 -0.11 2.15
CA ASP A 79 -25.58 -0.66 2.93
C ASP A 79 -24.21 -0.31 2.31
N ALA A 80 -24.17 0.68 1.40
CA ALA A 80 -22.95 1.04 0.70
C ALA A 80 -21.96 1.75 1.65
N SER A 81 -20.81 1.10 1.90
CA SER A 81 -19.72 1.70 2.68
C SER A 81 -18.52 2.03 1.79
N TYR A 82 -17.73 3.03 2.19
CA TYR A 82 -16.52 3.42 1.48
C TYR A 82 -15.31 3.36 2.40
N LEU A 83 -14.15 3.11 1.82
CA LEU A 83 -12.88 2.99 2.52
C LEU A 83 -11.84 3.83 1.81
N PHE A 84 -11.13 4.67 2.57
CA PHE A 84 -9.87 5.24 2.16
C PHE A 84 -8.72 4.58 2.92
N ASP A 85 -7.76 4.01 2.18
CA ASP A 85 -6.68 3.21 2.77
C ASP A 85 -5.28 3.68 2.33
N PRO A 86 -4.72 4.75 2.95
CA PRO A 86 -3.34 5.13 2.72
C PRO A 86 -2.39 4.06 3.29
N GLN A 87 -1.36 3.70 2.53
CA GLN A 87 -0.41 2.65 2.88
C GLN A 87 1.02 3.05 2.50
N ALA A 88 1.97 2.67 3.33
CA ALA A 88 3.40 2.76 3.07
C ALA A 88 4.01 1.36 3.08
N SER A 89 4.84 1.06 2.08
CA SER A 89 5.42 -0.28 1.91
C SER A 89 6.89 -0.24 1.52
N LEU A 90 7.61 -1.26 1.96
CA LEU A 90 8.87 -1.68 1.37
C LEU A 90 8.60 -2.81 0.39
N ILE A 91 9.32 -2.80 -0.73
CA ILE A 91 9.12 -3.72 -1.84
C ILE A 91 10.46 -4.32 -2.19
N VAL A 92 10.57 -5.64 -2.03
CA VAL A 92 11.75 -6.42 -2.38
C VAL A 92 11.48 -7.15 -3.68
N THR A 93 12.18 -6.77 -4.74
CA THR A 93 12.11 -7.40 -6.05
C THR A 93 13.10 -8.56 -6.09
N VAL A 94 12.62 -9.73 -6.50
CA VAL A 94 13.47 -10.90 -6.69
C VAL A 94 14.05 -10.84 -8.10
N PRO A 95 15.38 -10.81 -8.28
CA PRO A 95 16.00 -10.77 -9.60
C PRO A 95 15.60 -11.98 -10.45
N GLN A 96 15.12 -11.72 -11.67
CA GLN A 96 14.81 -12.75 -12.67
C GLN A 96 15.38 -12.33 -14.02
N GLN A 97 15.80 -13.30 -14.83
CA GLN A 97 16.37 -13.05 -16.17
C GLN A 97 15.29 -12.80 -17.25
N SER A 98 14.07 -12.46 -16.85
CA SER A 98 12.89 -12.34 -17.73
C SER A 98 12.27 -10.95 -17.63
N ASP A 99 11.43 -10.57 -18.60
CA ASP A 99 10.60 -9.36 -18.57
C ASP A 99 9.55 -9.36 -17.45
N ARG A 100 9.45 -10.46 -16.71
CA ARG A 100 8.62 -10.63 -15.52
C ARG A 100 9.51 -10.79 -14.28
N ALA A 101 9.12 -10.12 -13.20
CA ALA A 101 9.76 -10.28 -11.90
C ALA A 101 8.72 -10.47 -10.79
N LEU A 102 9.05 -11.31 -9.81
CA LEU A 102 8.31 -11.44 -8.56
C LEU A 102 8.80 -10.38 -7.56
N TYR A 103 7.91 -9.85 -6.74
CA TYR A 103 8.29 -9.06 -5.58
C TYR A 103 7.43 -9.41 -4.37
N ILE A 104 7.99 -9.12 -3.21
CA ILE A 104 7.32 -9.18 -1.91
C ILE A 104 7.13 -7.74 -1.44
N LEU A 105 5.98 -7.44 -0.85
CA LEU A 105 5.69 -6.13 -0.27
C LEU A 105 5.27 -6.29 1.19
N THR A 106 5.73 -5.38 2.04
CA THR A 106 5.37 -5.37 3.46
C THR A 106 5.39 -3.96 4.01
N GLY A 107 4.61 -3.70 5.05
CA GLY A 107 4.51 -2.36 5.61
C GLY A 107 3.25 -2.16 6.43
N LEU A 108 2.77 -0.92 6.44
CA LEU A 108 1.70 -0.46 7.31
C LEU A 108 0.79 0.53 6.60
N GLY A 109 -0.44 0.64 7.06
CA GLY A 109 -1.40 1.61 6.55
C GLY A 109 -2.52 1.87 7.53
N LEU A 110 -3.49 2.67 7.08
CA LEU A 110 -4.69 3.01 7.84
C LEU A 110 -5.92 2.55 7.07
N TYR A 111 -6.85 1.93 7.76
CA TYR A 111 -8.19 1.61 7.26
C TYR A 111 -9.14 2.71 7.73
N ILE A 112 -9.52 3.64 6.86
CA ILE A 112 -10.34 4.80 7.20
C ILE A 112 -11.72 4.64 6.55
N PRO A 113 -12.74 4.18 7.29
CA PRO A 113 -14.10 4.13 6.76
C PRO A 113 -14.60 5.56 6.47
N ILE A 114 -15.25 5.75 5.32
CA ILE A 114 -15.86 6.99 4.86
C ILE A 114 -17.35 6.74 4.65
N GLY A 115 -18.21 7.53 5.30
CA GLY A 115 -19.67 7.39 5.21
C GLY A 115 -20.36 7.68 6.53
N ASP A 116 -21.69 7.61 6.52
CA ASP A 116 -22.56 8.10 7.60
C ASP A 116 -22.84 7.05 8.72
N ASP A 117 -22.21 5.88 8.66
CA ASP A 117 -22.37 4.85 9.68
C ASP A 117 -21.36 4.97 10.84
N GLU A 118 -21.88 5.50 11.94
CA GLU A 118 -21.48 5.23 13.33
C GLU A 118 -20.05 5.60 13.78
N GLY A 119 -19.44 6.64 13.20
CA GLY A 119 -18.23 7.25 13.79
C GLY A 119 -17.08 6.24 14.00
N ARG A 120 -17.01 5.22 13.14
CA ARG A 120 -16.04 4.13 13.27
C ARG A 120 -14.61 4.69 13.26
N PRO A 121 -13.78 4.33 14.24
CA PRO A 121 -12.41 4.80 14.27
C PRO A 121 -11.61 4.19 13.13
N ALA A 122 -10.64 4.96 12.63
CA ALA A 122 -9.64 4.42 11.73
C ALA A 122 -8.82 3.32 12.41
N SER A 123 -8.55 2.23 11.69
CA SER A 123 -7.78 1.09 12.22
C SER A 123 -6.42 1.02 11.54
N PRO A 124 -5.29 1.01 12.26
CA PRO A 124 -4.01 0.71 11.63
C PRO A 124 -3.98 -0.76 11.18
N PHE A 125 -3.24 -1.02 10.10
CA PHE A 125 -3.01 -2.39 9.64
C PHE A 125 -1.55 -2.62 9.28
N PHE A 126 -1.14 -3.88 9.38
CA PHE A 126 0.08 -4.40 8.79
C PHE A 126 -0.26 -5.24 7.58
N HIS A 127 0.62 -5.27 6.60
CA HIS A 127 0.42 -6.10 5.40
C HIS A 127 1.69 -6.85 5.02
N LEU A 128 1.49 -8.02 4.41
CA LEU A 128 2.54 -8.83 3.82
C LEU A 128 1.98 -9.51 2.58
N GLY A 129 2.37 -8.99 1.43
CA GLY A 129 1.89 -9.40 0.14
C GLY A 129 2.98 -9.87 -0.80
N ALA A 130 2.54 -10.37 -1.94
CA ALA A 130 3.40 -10.68 -3.06
C ALA A 130 2.74 -10.22 -4.36
N GLY A 131 3.55 -9.86 -5.33
CA GLY A 131 3.07 -9.46 -6.64
C GLY A 131 4.06 -9.78 -7.75
N TRP A 132 3.59 -9.64 -8.97
CA TRP A 132 4.40 -9.74 -10.16
C TRP A 132 4.35 -8.43 -10.91
N VAL A 133 5.49 -8.03 -11.45
CA VAL A 133 5.59 -6.99 -12.47
C VAL A 133 5.92 -7.63 -13.81
N GLN A 134 5.35 -7.08 -14.88
CA GLN A 134 5.70 -7.40 -16.25
C GLN A 134 6.01 -6.11 -17.00
N ARG A 135 7.25 -6.00 -17.47
CA ARG A 135 7.70 -4.88 -18.27
C ARG A 135 7.01 -4.93 -19.64
N LEU A 136 6.39 -3.81 -20.01
CA LEU A 136 5.95 -3.51 -21.36
C LEU A 136 6.97 -2.56 -22.01
N TYR A 137 6.64 -2.01 -23.18
CA TYR A 137 7.54 -1.13 -23.91
C TYR A 137 7.94 0.11 -23.07
N GLU A 138 6.95 0.91 -22.66
CA GLU A 138 7.16 2.15 -21.88
C GLU A 138 6.62 2.08 -20.45
N THR A 139 5.86 1.03 -20.12
CA THR A 139 5.15 0.91 -18.84
C THR A 139 5.38 -0.45 -18.22
N THR A 140 4.89 -0.65 -17.00
CA THR A 140 4.93 -1.94 -16.31
C THR A 140 3.54 -2.27 -15.80
N ILE A 141 3.02 -3.46 -16.13
CA ILE A 141 1.80 -3.97 -15.48
C ILE A 141 2.18 -4.69 -14.21
N TYR A 142 1.38 -4.55 -13.16
CA TYR A 142 1.52 -5.33 -11.93
C TYR A 142 0.24 -6.02 -11.53
N TYR A 143 0.40 -7.12 -10.79
CA TYR A 143 -0.66 -7.87 -10.14
C TYR A 143 -0.21 -8.22 -8.72
N GLU A 144 -1.02 -7.92 -7.70
CA GLU A 144 -0.67 -8.12 -6.29
C GLU A 144 -1.79 -8.84 -5.53
N ALA A 145 -1.40 -9.72 -4.61
CA ALA A 145 -2.21 -10.11 -3.47
C ALA A 145 -1.56 -9.55 -2.20
N ASP A 146 -2.29 -8.76 -1.42
CA ASP A 146 -1.73 -8.00 -0.30
C ASP A 146 -2.50 -8.21 1.00
N PRO A 147 -2.50 -9.42 1.60
CA PRO A 147 -3.18 -9.69 2.87
C PRO A 147 -2.86 -8.65 3.95
N GLN A 148 -3.91 -8.17 4.61
CA GLN A 148 -3.84 -7.13 5.64
C GLN A 148 -4.39 -7.66 6.96
N MET A 149 -3.71 -7.31 8.04
CA MET A 149 -4.10 -7.58 9.41
C MET A 149 -4.40 -6.24 10.10
N LEU A 150 -5.68 -5.97 10.31
CA LEU A 150 -6.20 -4.75 10.91
C LEU A 150 -6.24 -4.91 12.43
N ILE A 151 -5.76 -3.89 13.15
CA ILE A 151 -5.76 -3.85 14.60
C ILE A 151 -6.89 -2.94 15.04
N GLU A 152 -7.85 -3.51 15.75
CA GLU A 152 -8.95 -2.79 16.40
C GLU A 152 -8.75 -2.78 17.92
N GLU A 153 -9.66 -2.11 18.64
CA GLU A 153 -9.54 -1.94 20.09
C GLU A 153 -9.62 -3.29 20.84
N ASP A 154 -10.51 -4.18 20.41
CA ASP A 154 -10.82 -5.44 21.09
C ASP A 154 -10.44 -6.70 20.28
N LYS A 155 -10.04 -6.55 19.01
CA LYS A 155 -9.82 -7.68 18.09
C LYS A 155 -8.89 -7.37 16.92
N VAL A 156 -8.55 -8.43 16.20
CA VAL A 156 -7.84 -8.36 14.91
C VAL A 156 -8.78 -8.81 13.80
N ARG A 157 -8.84 -8.05 12.71
CA ARG A 157 -9.59 -8.41 11.49
C ARG A 157 -8.62 -8.62 10.33
N PHE A 158 -9.01 -9.46 9.37
CA PHE A 158 -8.27 -9.67 8.14
C PHE A 158 -9.02 -9.09 6.94
N ALA A 159 -8.27 -8.50 6.02
CA ALA A 159 -8.74 -8.13 4.69
C ALA A 159 -7.77 -8.66 3.63
N LEU A 160 -8.29 -8.95 2.44
CA LEU A 160 -7.52 -9.42 1.30
C LEU A 160 -7.77 -8.53 0.07
N PRO A 161 -6.95 -7.50 -0.10
CA PRO A 161 -6.79 -6.80 -1.37
C PRO A 161 -6.13 -7.67 -2.44
N LEU A 162 -6.75 -7.69 -3.62
CA LEU A 162 -6.21 -8.14 -4.89
C LEU A 162 -6.15 -6.94 -5.84
N ARG A 163 -4.98 -6.69 -6.44
CA ARG A 163 -4.75 -5.47 -7.21
C ARG A 163 -4.19 -5.79 -8.58
N ILE A 164 -4.54 -4.93 -9.53
CA ILE A 164 -3.98 -4.92 -10.88
C ILE A 164 -3.79 -3.47 -11.30
N GLY A 165 -2.65 -3.14 -11.89
CA GLY A 165 -2.44 -1.77 -12.36
C GLY A 165 -1.26 -1.59 -13.29
N ILE A 166 -0.99 -0.34 -13.61
CA ILE A 166 0.06 0.11 -14.52
C ILE A 166 0.95 1.10 -13.79
N ILE A 167 2.26 0.99 -13.99
CA ILE A 167 3.31 1.88 -13.48
C ILE A 167 4.02 2.54 -14.67
N PHE A 168 4.32 3.82 -14.53
CA PHE A 168 4.99 4.70 -15.47
C PHE A 168 6.31 5.22 -14.87
#